data_AF-A0A953USH3-F1
#
_entry.id   AF-A0A953USH3-F1
#
_cell.length_a   1.000
_cell.length_b   1.000
_cell.length_c   1.000
_cell.angle_alpha   90.00
_cell.angle_beta   90.00
_cell.angle_gamma   90.00
#
_symmetry.space_group_name_H-M   'P 1'
#
loop_
_entity.id
_entity.type
_entity.pdbx_description
1 polymer ?
#
loop_
_entity_poly.entity_id
_entity_poly.type
_entity_poly.pdbx_seq_one_letter_code
_entity_poly.pdbx_strand_id
1 'polypeptide(L)'
;MKHTLAFVSLAALLAGAALGQSTASQPAFEAADVHVSAPGTSNDFPFLRPGRVQLRGVTMLRLIVLAYGVEDDRVVGGPNWLDTDRFDIIAKSAPSASQDMLKTKLQALLADRFKLAIHNEDRPLPVFVLTAGKTIKMKESAGTGEPDCSPSPIREPGFINLTCHNMAMAALAETLRQGAGGYFNHPVVDQTGLKGQYDFNLKWTPRGQLGAPAPSGDTEAPSGISAFEALDKQLGLKAEAKSQPTPVIVVEHVNQQPTDNPPGVTEKLPPPVTEFEVAEIRPSRPGAAQNANMRNGRLEAIAFSMKELITLAYDVDDTMVTGGEKWLDSDHFDIVAKAAPSASFEELRAMLRTLLEQRFKLVVHKEDQPVPVYALTLPNKKSPKLKETDGSARAGCKLGVDNGLRTYTCQNTTIAQFAEKIRQVAGGYLNHPVVDLTGLKGAYDFAVSWTPVGRTLGAVGRAGDTSQPSGAVPAAVEPNTGLTIFEAVDKQLGLKLAAQKHPLPVVVIDHMDRTPTEN
;
A
#
# COMPACT_ATOMS: atom_id res chain seq x y z
N MET A 1 -27.01 -71.54 -61.18
CA MET A 1 -26.01 -72.55 -60.77
C MET A 1 -24.70 -71.84 -60.46
N LYS A 2 -24.14 -72.13 -59.28
CA LYS A 2 -22.75 -71.94 -58.83
C LYS A 2 -22.23 -70.52 -58.50
N HIS A 3 -21.58 -70.47 -57.34
CA HIS A 3 -20.92 -69.38 -56.61
C HIS A 3 -19.78 -68.69 -57.40
N THR A 4 -19.34 -67.49 -56.98
CA THR A 4 -18.11 -67.24 -56.16
C THR A 4 -17.77 -65.72 -56.08
N LEU A 5 -17.18 -65.32 -54.96
CA LEU A 5 -16.78 -63.98 -54.50
C LEU A 5 -15.79 -63.20 -55.41
N ALA A 6 -15.79 -61.86 -55.27
CA ALA A 6 -14.58 -61.05 -55.11
C ALA A 6 -14.90 -59.72 -54.39
N PHE A 7 -13.91 -59.18 -53.69
CA PHE A 7 -13.97 -58.40 -52.46
C PHE A 7 -13.40 -56.97 -52.69
N VAL A 8 -13.69 -56.06 -51.74
CA VAL A 8 -12.84 -54.94 -51.26
C VAL A 8 -12.95 -53.54 -51.93
N SER A 9 -13.39 -52.60 -51.07
CA SER A 9 -13.03 -51.18 -50.92
C SER A 9 -13.60 -50.10 -51.84
N LEU A 10 -14.65 -49.42 -51.37
CA LEU A 10 -14.72 -47.96 -51.37
C LEU A 10 -15.76 -47.46 -50.33
N ALA A 11 -15.32 -47.12 -49.12
CA ALA A 11 -16.14 -46.44 -48.13
C ALA A 11 -15.26 -45.55 -47.25
N ALA A 12 -14.83 -44.41 -47.77
CA ALA A 12 -14.29 -43.32 -46.99
C ALA A 12 -14.36 -42.02 -47.80
N LEU A 13 -15.36 -41.18 -47.53
CA LEU A 13 -15.35 -39.72 -47.67
C LEU A 13 -16.79 -39.23 -47.52
N LEU A 14 -17.17 -38.84 -46.29
CA LEU A 14 -18.19 -37.81 -45.96
C LEU A 14 -18.49 -37.86 -44.44
N ALA A 15 -17.51 -37.48 -43.63
CA ALA A 15 -17.73 -37.08 -42.23
C ALA A 15 -16.54 -36.24 -41.76
N GLY A 16 -16.54 -34.95 -42.09
CA GLY A 16 -15.44 -34.04 -41.76
C GLY A 16 -15.86 -32.58 -41.86
N ALA A 17 -16.96 -32.23 -41.20
CA ALA A 17 -17.40 -30.83 -41.06
C ALA A 17 -17.94 -30.61 -39.64
N ALA A 18 -17.07 -30.72 -38.64
CA ALA A 18 -17.27 -30.15 -37.31
C ALA A 18 -15.90 -30.04 -36.60
N LEU A 19 -15.70 -28.94 -35.87
CA LEU A 19 -14.51 -28.55 -35.09
C LEU A 19 -13.45 -27.73 -35.84
N GLY A 20 -13.91 -26.65 -36.48
CA GLY A 20 -13.12 -25.43 -36.66
C GLY A 20 -13.63 -24.33 -35.72
N GLN A 21 -13.74 -24.59 -34.41
CA GLN A 21 -13.81 -23.48 -33.47
C GLN A 21 -12.43 -22.84 -33.50
N SER A 22 -12.33 -21.70 -34.18
CA SER A 22 -11.21 -20.78 -34.06
C SER A 22 -11.01 -20.55 -32.57
N THR A 23 -9.96 -21.12 -31.98
CA THR A 23 -9.57 -20.82 -30.60
C THR A 23 -9.34 -19.33 -30.57
N ALA A 24 -10.28 -18.57 -29.99
CA ALA A 24 -10.08 -17.17 -29.72
C ALA A 24 -8.72 -17.06 -29.04
N SER A 25 -7.78 -16.34 -29.67
CA SER A 25 -6.44 -16.13 -29.14
C SER A 25 -6.60 -15.71 -27.69
N GLN A 26 -6.19 -16.56 -26.74
CA GLN A 26 -6.30 -16.21 -25.34
C GLN A 26 -5.56 -14.88 -25.14
N PRO A 27 -6.15 -13.93 -24.41
CA PRO A 27 -5.52 -12.65 -24.15
C PRO A 27 -4.28 -12.90 -23.30
N ALA A 28 -3.10 -12.95 -23.93
CA ALA A 28 -1.82 -13.23 -23.28
C ALA A 28 -0.81 -12.12 -23.55
N PHE A 29 0.16 -11.96 -22.65
CA PHE A 29 1.37 -11.20 -22.94
C PHE A 29 2.21 -11.92 -24.00
N GLU A 30 2.93 -11.15 -24.82
CA GLU A 30 3.81 -11.73 -25.85
C GLU A 30 4.99 -12.49 -25.22
N ALA A 31 5.43 -12.03 -24.06
CA ALA A 31 6.42 -12.64 -23.19
C ALA A 31 6.13 -12.17 -21.75
N ALA A 32 6.29 -13.03 -20.76
CA ALA A 32 6.13 -12.69 -19.35
C ALA A 32 7.10 -13.49 -18.50
N ASP A 33 7.93 -12.76 -17.76
CA ASP A 33 8.86 -13.27 -16.77
C ASP A 33 8.26 -13.05 -15.38
N VAL A 34 8.13 -14.13 -14.61
CA VAL A 34 7.46 -14.14 -13.31
C VAL A 34 8.35 -14.79 -12.27
N HIS A 35 8.53 -14.12 -11.13
CA HIS A 35 9.39 -14.58 -10.04
C HIS A 35 8.78 -14.25 -8.67
N VAL A 36 9.18 -15.00 -7.65
CA VAL A 36 9.03 -14.55 -6.26
C VAL A 36 10.00 -13.38 -6.04
N SER A 37 9.53 -12.30 -5.44
CA SER A 37 10.35 -11.11 -5.21
C SER A 37 11.45 -11.38 -4.19
N ALA A 38 12.56 -10.64 -4.30
CA ALA A 38 13.58 -10.64 -3.26
C ALA A 38 13.01 -10.07 -1.93
N PRO A 39 13.43 -10.59 -0.76
CA PRO A 39 12.98 -10.10 0.54
C PRO A 39 13.11 -8.57 0.67
N GLY A 40 12.09 -7.94 1.27
CA GLY A 40 12.04 -6.49 1.46
C GLY A 40 11.59 -5.67 0.25
N THR A 41 11.43 -6.29 -0.93
CA THR A 41 10.88 -5.61 -2.11
C THR A 41 9.38 -5.38 -1.93
N SER A 42 8.90 -4.13 -2.02
CA SER A 42 7.47 -3.83 -1.93
C SER A 42 7.04 -2.78 -2.95
N ASN A 43 5.90 -3.01 -3.58
CA ASN A 43 5.16 -2.00 -4.31
C ASN A 43 3.67 -2.12 -3.96
N ASP A 44 3.23 -1.24 -3.06
CA ASP A 44 1.84 -1.22 -2.59
C ASP A 44 0.89 -0.54 -3.59
N PHE A 45 1.42 0.20 -4.56
CA PHE A 45 0.65 0.96 -5.55
C PHE A 45 1.06 0.62 -7.00
N PRO A 46 0.94 -0.65 -7.42
CA PRO A 46 1.27 -1.06 -8.78
C PRO A 46 0.28 -0.48 -9.80
N PHE A 47 0.77 -0.29 -11.02
CA PHE A 47 -0.04 0.19 -12.15
C PHE A 47 0.37 -0.54 -13.43
N LEU A 48 -0.61 -0.90 -14.26
CA LEU A 48 -0.36 -1.54 -15.55
C LEU A 48 -0.02 -0.50 -16.61
N ARG A 49 1.24 -0.46 -17.04
CA ARG A 49 1.71 0.41 -18.13
C ARG A 49 1.81 -0.38 -19.44
N PRO A 50 1.35 0.15 -20.57
CA PRO A 50 1.48 -0.54 -21.86
C PRO A 50 2.95 -0.60 -22.31
N GLY A 51 3.25 -1.41 -23.33
CA GLY A 51 4.62 -1.65 -23.75
C GLY A 51 5.34 -2.65 -22.83
N ARG A 52 6.07 -2.15 -21.84
CA ARG A 52 6.75 -2.97 -20.83
C ARG A 52 5.98 -2.89 -19.52
N VAL A 53 5.18 -3.92 -19.24
CA VAL A 53 4.52 -4.07 -17.94
C VAL A 53 5.59 -4.47 -16.92
N GLN A 54 5.72 -3.71 -15.85
CA GLN A 54 6.63 -4.01 -14.75
C GLN A 54 5.91 -3.87 -13.42
N LEU A 55 5.77 -4.98 -12.72
CA LEU A 55 5.17 -5.11 -11.40
C LEU A 55 6.22 -5.77 -10.52
N ARG A 56 6.76 -5.07 -9.54
CA ARG A 56 7.83 -5.59 -8.68
C ARG A 56 7.43 -5.49 -7.22
N GLY A 57 7.62 -6.54 -6.43
CA GLY A 57 7.27 -6.53 -5.01
C GLY A 57 5.76 -6.49 -4.75
N VAL A 58 4.94 -7.07 -5.63
CA VAL A 58 3.47 -6.94 -5.57
C VAL A 58 2.82 -8.18 -4.97
N THR A 59 1.85 -8.01 -4.07
CA THR A 59 1.12 -9.15 -3.48
C THR A 59 0.22 -9.86 -4.47
N MET A 60 -0.07 -11.13 -4.22
CA MET A 60 -1.08 -11.83 -5.03
C MET A 60 -2.46 -11.16 -4.93
N LEU A 61 -2.87 -10.67 -3.76
CA LEU A 61 -4.09 -9.87 -3.63
C LEU A 61 -4.05 -8.70 -4.60
N ARG A 62 -2.96 -7.92 -4.56
CA ARG A 62 -2.87 -6.68 -5.32
C ARG A 62 -2.81 -6.95 -6.82
N LEU A 63 -2.20 -8.06 -7.23
CA LEU A 63 -2.26 -8.56 -8.60
C LEU A 63 -3.69 -8.90 -9.03
N ILE A 64 -4.48 -9.57 -8.17
CA ILE A 64 -5.89 -9.90 -8.44
C ILE A 64 -6.73 -8.61 -8.53
N VAL A 65 -6.64 -7.73 -7.54
CA VAL A 65 -7.33 -6.43 -7.50
C VAL A 65 -7.04 -5.62 -8.76
N LEU A 66 -5.76 -5.56 -9.17
CA LEU A 66 -5.33 -4.87 -10.38
C LEU A 66 -5.89 -5.53 -11.65
N ALA A 67 -5.86 -6.86 -11.74
CA ALA A 67 -6.33 -7.63 -12.88
C ALA A 67 -7.85 -7.57 -13.08
N TYR A 68 -8.63 -7.51 -12.00
CA TYR A 68 -10.08 -7.51 -12.05
C TYR A 68 -10.71 -6.13 -11.85
N GLY A 69 -9.92 -5.11 -11.47
CA GLY A 69 -10.40 -3.74 -11.29
C GLY A 69 -11.42 -3.61 -10.16
N VAL A 70 -11.21 -4.33 -9.07
CA VAL A 70 -12.05 -4.30 -7.87
C VAL A 70 -11.30 -3.69 -6.68
N GLU A 71 -12.00 -3.34 -5.61
CA GLU A 71 -11.36 -2.92 -4.35
C GLU A 71 -10.85 -4.14 -3.55
N ASP A 72 -9.85 -3.93 -2.70
CA ASP A 72 -9.22 -4.98 -1.88
C ASP A 72 -10.23 -5.76 -1.01
N ASP A 73 -11.30 -5.09 -0.56
CA ASP A 73 -12.38 -5.66 0.27
C ASP A 73 -13.40 -6.48 -0.52
N ARG A 74 -13.33 -6.44 -1.87
CA ARG A 74 -14.13 -7.26 -2.77
C ARG A 74 -13.47 -8.59 -3.11
N VAL A 75 -12.21 -8.80 -2.73
CA VAL A 75 -11.56 -10.09 -2.87
C VAL A 75 -11.66 -10.83 -1.54
N VAL A 76 -12.20 -12.04 -1.53
CA VAL A 76 -12.41 -12.83 -0.32
C VAL A 76 -11.88 -14.26 -0.49
N GLY A 77 -11.63 -14.95 0.63
CA GLY A 77 -11.01 -16.28 0.61
C GLY A 77 -9.51 -16.23 0.28
N GLY A 78 -8.99 -17.35 -0.22
CA GLY A 78 -7.58 -17.51 -0.55
C GLY A 78 -6.67 -17.83 0.66
N PRO A 79 -5.43 -18.26 0.39
CA PRO A 79 -4.47 -18.67 1.41
C PRO A 79 -3.87 -17.48 2.17
N ASN A 80 -3.22 -17.77 3.30
CA ASN A 80 -2.71 -16.73 4.22
C ASN A 80 -1.66 -15.79 3.63
N TRP A 81 -0.91 -16.25 2.63
CA TRP A 81 0.18 -15.51 2.01
C TRP A 81 -0.30 -14.50 0.95
N LEU A 82 -1.58 -14.50 0.59
CA LEU A 82 -2.14 -13.67 -0.49
C LEU A 82 -1.79 -12.18 -0.34
N ASP A 83 -1.69 -11.70 0.91
CA ASP A 83 -1.44 -10.30 1.27
C ASP A 83 0.02 -9.98 1.66
N THR A 84 0.91 -10.97 1.59
CA THR A 84 2.27 -10.87 2.15
C THR A 84 3.32 -11.26 1.15
N ASP A 85 3.15 -12.40 0.50
CA ASP A 85 4.13 -12.87 -0.46
C ASP A 85 4.08 -11.99 -1.69
N ARG A 86 5.27 -11.62 -2.15
CA ARG A 86 5.48 -10.63 -3.19
C ARG A 86 6.03 -11.30 -4.44
N PHE A 87 5.56 -10.83 -5.58
CA PHE A 87 5.93 -11.35 -6.89
C PHE A 87 6.40 -10.21 -7.81
N ASP A 88 7.36 -10.57 -8.66
CA ASP A 88 7.86 -9.73 -9.74
C ASP A 88 7.31 -10.28 -11.06
N ILE A 89 6.73 -9.39 -11.87
CA ILE A 89 6.21 -9.66 -13.21
C ILE A 89 6.78 -8.61 -14.15
N ILE A 90 7.55 -9.05 -15.15
CA ILE A 90 7.95 -8.23 -16.29
C ILE A 90 7.32 -8.85 -17.52
N ALA A 91 6.48 -8.09 -18.23
CA ALA A 91 5.78 -8.61 -19.39
C ALA A 91 5.78 -7.63 -20.57
N LYS A 92 5.72 -8.22 -21.77
CA LYS A 92 5.64 -7.49 -23.04
C LYS A 92 4.19 -7.38 -23.51
N SER A 93 3.79 -6.15 -23.80
CA SER A 93 2.51 -5.81 -24.42
C SER A 93 2.70 -4.74 -25.50
N ALA A 94 1.65 -4.50 -26.29
CA ALA A 94 1.66 -3.41 -27.25
C ALA A 94 1.80 -2.05 -26.54
N PRO A 95 2.57 -1.08 -27.07
CA PRO A 95 2.71 0.28 -26.50
C PRO A 95 1.38 1.05 -26.41
N SER A 96 0.39 0.67 -27.23
CA SER A 96 -0.95 1.25 -27.25
C SER A 96 -2.02 0.38 -26.59
N ALA A 97 -1.63 -0.65 -25.82
CA ALA A 97 -2.59 -1.53 -25.16
C ALA A 97 -3.47 -0.75 -24.18
N SER A 98 -4.79 -0.95 -24.27
CA SER A 98 -5.75 -0.37 -23.33
C SER A 98 -5.60 -0.99 -21.94
N GLN A 99 -6.03 -0.27 -20.91
CA GLN A 99 -6.05 -0.80 -19.54
C GLN A 99 -6.83 -2.10 -19.44
N ASP A 100 -8.01 -2.19 -20.06
CA ASP A 100 -8.83 -3.40 -20.03
C ASP A 100 -8.12 -4.58 -20.67
N MET A 101 -7.41 -4.36 -21.78
CA MET A 101 -6.61 -5.40 -22.41
C MET A 101 -5.46 -5.86 -21.51
N LEU A 102 -4.75 -4.93 -20.84
CA LEU A 102 -3.67 -5.28 -19.91
C LEU A 102 -4.21 -6.06 -18.71
N LYS A 103 -5.36 -5.66 -18.17
CA LYS A 103 -6.08 -6.36 -17.09
C LYS A 103 -6.42 -7.78 -17.51
N THR A 104 -7.03 -7.98 -18.67
CA THR A 104 -7.36 -9.33 -19.17
C THR A 104 -6.11 -10.18 -19.41
N LYS A 105 -5.03 -9.60 -19.94
CA LYS A 105 -3.74 -10.31 -20.07
C LYS A 105 -3.15 -10.71 -18.71
N LEU A 106 -3.27 -9.85 -17.70
CA LEU A 106 -2.86 -10.18 -16.33
C LEU A 106 -3.73 -11.29 -15.74
N GLN A 107 -5.06 -11.28 -15.94
CA GLN A 107 -5.95 -12.37 -15.51
C GLN A 107 -5.49 -13.72 -16.09
N ALA A 108 -5.23 -13.77 -17.40
CA ALA A 108 -4.75 -14.97 -18.06
C ALA A 108 -3.38 -15.42 -17.53
N LEU A 109 -2.46 -14.47 -17.27
CA LEU A 109 -1.16 -14.76 -16.68
C LEU A 109 -1.31 -15.35 -15.27
N LEU A 110 -2.17 -14.80 -14.42
CA LEU A 110 -2.38 -15.32 -13.06
C LEU A 110 -3.01 -16.72 -13.09
N ALA A 111 -3.99 -16.94 -13.98
CA ALA A 111 -4.60 -18.25 -14.19
C ALA A 111 -3.60 -19.29 -14.69
N ASP A 112 -2.71 -18.94 -15.63
CA ASP A 112 -1.71 -19.88 -16.14
C ASP A 112 -0.58 -20.12 -15.14
N ARG A 113 0.05 -19.07 -14.64
CA ARG A 113 1.32 -19.16 -13.92
C ARG A 113 1.14 -19.56 -12.47
N PHE A 114 0.06 -19.11 -11.85
CA PHE A 114 -0.26 -19.39 -10.45
C PHE A 114 -1.44 -20.34 -10.29
N LYS A 115 -2.04 -20.83 -11.39
CA LYS A 115 -3.26 -21.66 -11.33
C LYS A 115 -4.35 -20.98 -10.50
N LEU A 116 -4.46 -19.65 -10.63
CA LEU A 116 -5.49 -18.87 -9.95
C LEU A 116 -6.87 -19.32 -10.43
N ALA A 117 -7.70 -19.81 -9.51
CA ALA A 117 -9.11 -20.06 -9.73
C ALA A 117 -9.95 -19.18 -8.81
N ILE A 118 -10.92 -18.53 -9.43
CA ILE A 118 -11.84 -17.62 -8.76
C ILE A 118 -13.25 -17.82 -9.27
N HIS A 119 -14.24 -17.42 -8.49
CA HIS A 119 -15.61 -17.24 -8.93
C HIS A 119 -16.21 -15.96 -8.35
N ASN A 120 -17.31 -15.49 -8.94
CA ASN A 120 -18.08 -14.38 -8.39
C ASN A 120 -19.19 -14.92 -7.50
N GLU A 121 -19.39 -14.29 -6.35
CA GLU A 121 -20.45 -14.61 -5.40
C GLU A 121 -21.00 -13.30 -4.82
N ASP A 122 -22.28 -13.25 -4.45
CA ASP A 122 -22.78 -12.17 -3.60
C ASP A 122 -22.55 -12.54 -2.14
N ARG A 123 -21.77 -11.72 -1.42
CA ARG A 123 -21.57 -11.89 0.02
C ARG A 123 -22.12 -10.74 0.84
N PRO A 124 -22.68 -11.02 2.04
CA PRO A 124 -23.07 -9.98 2.97
C PRO A 124 -21.82 -9.27 3.51
N LEU A 125 -21.53 -8.09 2.97
CA LEU A 125 -20.40 -7.25 3.40
C LEU A 125 -20.90 -6.01 4.15
N PRO A 126 -20.15 -5.54 5.17
CA PRO A 126 -20.46 -4.28 5.84
C PRO A 126 -20.27 -3.12 4.87
N VAL A 127 -21.28 -2.27 4.78
CA VAL A 127 -21.30 -1.01 4.03
C VAL A 127 -21.94 0.07 4.88
N PHE A 128 -21.64 1.33 4.59
CA PHE A 128 -22.41 2.46 5.11
C PHE A 128 -23.46 2.86 4.10
N VAL A 129 -24.73 2.74 4.46
CA VAL A 129 -25.84 3.10 3.58
C VAL A 129 -26.21 4.54 3.82
N LEU A 130 -26.03 5.38 2.79
CA LEU A 130 -26.44 6.78 2.79
C LEU A 130 -27.92 6.86 2.41
N THR A 131 -28.72 7.50 3.24
CA THR A 131 -30.18 7.63 3.06
C THR A 131 -30.62 9.07 3.24
N ALA A 132 -31.74 9.43 2.60
CA ALA A 132 -32.38 10.73 2.81
C ALA A 132 -33.01 10.78 4.21
N GLY A 133 -32.71 11.85 4.96
CA GLY A 133 -33.43 12.19 6.17
C GLY A 133 -34.82 12.76 5.88
N LYS A 134 -35.54 13.13 6.94
CA LYS A 134 -36.90 13.70 6.81
C LYS A 134 -36.93 15.03 6.05
N THR A 135 -35.84 15.78 6.10
CA THR A 135 -35.71 17.09 5.47
C THR A 135 -34.32 17.19 4.87
N ILE A 136 -34.25 17.29 3.54
CA ILE A 136 -33.00 17.57 2.83
C ILE A 136 -32.68 19.05 2.97
N LYS A 137 -31.42 19.34 3.31
CA LYS A 137 -30.92 20.72 3.53
C LYS A 137 -29.96 21.19 2.44
N MET A 138 -29.64 20.30 1.50
CA MET A 138 -28.83 20.60 0.33
C MET A 138 -29.65 21.37 -0.69
N LYS A 139 -28.98 22.27 -1.43
CA LYS A 139 -29.60 23.01 -2.52
C LYS A 139 -29.41 22.22 -3.81
N GLU A 140 -30.48 22.05 -4.59
CA GLU A 140 -30.36 21.47 -5.93
C GLU A 140 -29.56 22.43 -6.83
N SER A 141 -28.58 21.88 -7.53
CA SER A 141 -27.73 22.61 -8.45
C SER A 141 -28.44 22.84 -9.79
N ALA A 142 -28.02 23.87 -10.52
CA ALA A 142 -28.52 24.12 -11.87
C ALA A 142 -28.06 23.08 -12.91
N GLY A 143 -27.17 22.15 -12.52
CA GLY A 143 -26.68 21.09 -13.41
C GLY A 143 -25.64 21.55 -14.44
N THR A 144 -25.19 22.80 -14.35
CA THR A 144 -24.25 23.40 -15.30
C THR A 144 -22.83 23.37 -14.73
N GLY A 145 -22.00 22.44 -15.20
CA GLY A 145 -20.58 22.34 -14.82
C GLY A 145 -20.16 20.90 -14.47
N GLU A 146 -18.86 20.66 -14.35
CA GLU A 146 -18.36 19.38 -13.85
C GLU A 146 -18.57 19.31 -12.32
N PRO A 147 -18.90 18.13 -11.75
CA PRO A 147 -18.94 17.96 -10.30
C PRO A 147 -17.58 18.30 -9.68
N ASP A 148 -17.58 19.17 -8.68
CA ASP A 148 -16.38 19.49 -7.89
C ASP A 148 -16.70 19.33 -6.41
N CYS A 149 -15.74 18.81 -5.66
CA CYS A 149 -15.77 18.95 -4.22
C CYS A 149 -14.36 19.11 -3.66
N SER A 150 -14.05 20.33 -3.26
CA SER A 150 -12.71 20.74 -2.89
C SER A 150 -12.64 21.26 -1.44
N PRO A 151 -11.47 21.18 -0.79
CA PRO A 151 -11.28 21.80 0.51
C PRO A 151 -11.61 23.30 0.45
N SER A 152 -12.37 23.78 1.42
CA SER A 152 -12.72 25.20 1.50
C SER A 152 -11.46 26.07 1.56
N PRO A 153 -11.43 27.22 0.86
CA PRO A 153 -10.31 28.16 0.94
C PRO A 153 -10.11 28.73 2.35
N ILE A 154 -11.17 28.71 3.18
CA ILE A 154 -11.11 29.10 4.58
C ILE A 154 -10.69 27.89 5.42
N ARG A 155 -9.44 27.88 5.87
CA ARG A 155 -8.90 26.85 6.76
C ARG A 155 -9.34 27.11 8.19
N GLU A 156 -10.17 26.23 8.73
CA GLU A 156 -10.49 26.21 10.16
C GLU A 156 -9.66 25.10 10.84
N PRO A 157 -8.78 25.43 11.80
CA PRO A 157 -8.01 24.43 12.54
C PRO A 157 -8.92 23.43 13.24
N GLY A 158 -8.61 22.13 13.11
CA GLY A 158 -9.36 21.05 13.75
C GLY A 158 -10.58 20.55 12.98
N PHE A 159 -10.90 21.14 11.82
CA PHE A 159 -12.00 20.71 10.97
C PHE A 159 -11.54 20.38 9.55
N ILE A 160 -12.24 19.44 8.93
CA ILE A 160 -12.26 19.27 7.48
C ILE A 160 -13.49 20.02 6.97
N ASN A 161 -13.27 20.94 6.04
CA ASN A 161 -14.30 21.74 5.40
C ASN A 161 -14.25 21.49 3.90
N LEU A 162 -15.34 21.01 3.34
CA LEU A 162 -15.51 20.83 1.91
C LEU A 162 -16.57 21.79 1.38
N THR A 163 -16.31 22.33 0.19
CA THR A 163 -17.29 23.04 -0.62
C THR A 163 -17.51 22.20 -1.87
N CYS A 164 -18.73 21.67 -2.01
CA CYS A 164 -19.10 20.82 -3.12
C CYS A 164 -20.12 21.51 -4.03
N HIS A 165 -19.93 21.32 -5.33
CA HIS A 165 -20.76 21.85 -6.39
C HIS A 165 -21.18 20.74 -7.35
N ASN A 166 -22.44 20.81 -7.78
CA ASN A 166 -23.00 19.92 -8.79
C ASN A 166 -22.81 18.41 -8.50
N MET A 167 -22.91 17.99 -7.24
CA MET A 167 -22.63 16.62 -6.82
C MET A 167 -23.87 15.72 -6.88
N ALA A 168 -23.76 14.58 -7.56
CA ALA A 168 -24.68 13.46 -7.38
C ALA A 168 -24.42 12.73 -6.06
N MET A 169 -25.43 12.06 -5.50
CA MET A 169 -25.29 11.35 -4.21
C MET A 169 -24.30 10.17 -4.26
N ALA A 170 -24.20 9.48 -5.40
CA ALA A 170 -23.15 8.48 -5.63
C ALA A 170 -21.74 9.09 -5.56
N ALA A 171 -21.52 10.27 -6.14
CA ALA A 171 -20.23 10.96 -6.07
C ALA A 171 -19.91 11.40 -4.63
N LEU A 172 -20.92 11.87 -3.88
CA LEU A 172 -20.75 12.19 -2.46
C LEU A 172 -20.36 10.96 -1.64
N ALA A 173 -20.94 9.80 -1.91
CA ALA A 173 -20.59 8.55 -1.23
C ALA A 173 -19.10 8.22 -1.38
N GLU A 174 -18.54 8.35 -2.59
CA GLU A 174 -17.11 8.19 -2.84
C GLU A 174 -16.27 9.26 -2.14
N THR A 175 -16.68 10.53 -2.19
CA THR A 175 -16.00 11.62 -1.47
C THR A 175 -15.95 11.37 0.03
N LEU A 176 -17.02 10.85 0.65
CA LEU A 176 -17.06 10.50 2.06
C LEU A 176 -16.11 9.35 2.38
N ARG A 177 -16.08 8.31 1.53
CA ARG A 177 -15.19 7.16 1.70
C ARG A 177 -13.72 7.59 1.68
N GLN A 178 -13.35 8.52 0.81
CA GLN A 178 -11.99 9.03 0.64
C GLN A 178 -11.62 10.08 1.68
N GLY A 179 -12.46 11.11 1.87
CA GLY A 179 -12.18 12.25 2.74
C GLY A 179 -12.44 12.01 4.22
N ALA A 180 -13.38 11.13 4.56
CA ALA A 180 -13.78 10.82 5.93
C ALA A 180 -13.53 9.35 6.30
N GLY A 181 -12.49 8.73 5.73
CA GLY A 181 -12.18 7.30 5.92
C GLY A 181 -11.95 6.86 7.38
N GLY A 182 -11.63 7.79 8.29
CA GLY A 182 -11.63 7.50 9.73
C GLY A 182 -13.01 7.13 10.29
N TYR A 183 -14.09 7.67 9.71
CA TYR A 183 -15.47 7.33 10.05
C TYR A 183 -16.03 6.23 9.15
N PHE A 184 -15.76 6.32 7.85
CA PHE A 184 -16.25 5.37 6.84
C PHE A 184 -15.14 4.40 6.43
N ASN A 185 -14.93 3.38 7.26
CA ASN A 185 -13.94 2.33 7.04
C ASN A 185 -14.41 1.21 6.10
N HIS A 186 -15.60 1.35 5.52
CA HIS A 186 -16.24 0.46 4.56
C HIS A 186 -16.87 1.28 3.44
N PRO A 187 -17.17 0.70 2.26
CA PRO A 187 -17.81 1.40 1.16
C PRO A 187 -19.08 2.14 1.60
N VAL A 188 -19.30 3.33 1.05
CA VAL A 188 -20.52 4.10 1.25
C VAL A 188 -21.42 3.87 0.04
N VAL A 189 -22.66 3.45 0.26
CA VAL A 189 -23.62 3.13 -0.81
C VAL A 189 -24.76 4.15 -0.77
N ASP A 190 -25.00 4.80 -1.91
CA ASP A 190 -26.14 5.71 -2.07
C ASP A 190 -27.46 4.93 -2.17
N GLN A 191 -28.32 5.14 -1.18
CA GLN A 191 -29.74 4.73 -1.17
C GLN A 191 -30.63 5.90 -0.75
N THR A 192 -30.23 7.11 -1.11
CA THR A 192 -31.00 8.33 -0.80
C THR A 192 -32.26 8.43 -1.64
N GLY A 193 -32.25 7.84 -2.85
CA GLY A 193 -33.32 8.01 -3.85
C GLY A 193 -33.33 9.39 -4.52
N LEU A 194 -32.35 10.25 -4.22
CA LEU A 194 -32.23 11.59 -4.78
C LEU A 194 -31.58 11.52 -6.17
N LYS A 195 -32.27 12.04 -7.18
CA LYS A 195 -31.82 11.98 -8.59
C LYS A 195 -31.16 13.27 -9.08
N GLY A 196 -31.22 14.34 -8.29
CA GLY A 196 -30.65 15.64 -8.63
C GLY A 196 -29.14 15.71 -8.38
N GLN A 197 -28.56 16.84 -8.77
CA GLN A 197 -27.22 17.26 -8.37
C GLN A 197 -27.35 18.37 -7.33
N TYR A 198 -26.41 18.46 -6.40
CA TYR A 198 -26.56 19.33 -5.24
C TYR A 198 -25.30 20.16 -4.96
N ASP A 199 -25.53 21.39 -4.51
CA ASP A 199 -24.51 22.29 -3.98
C ASP A 199 -24.62 22.32 -2.44
N PHE A 200 -23.50 22.11 -1.76
CA PHE A 200 -23.46 22.13 -0.30
C PHE A 200 -22.06 22.35 0.25
N ASN A 201 -22.00 22.79 1.51
CA ASN A 201 -20.78 22.75 2.30
C ASN A 201 -20.91 21.62 3.32
N LEU A 202 -19.81 20.90 3.57
CA LEU A 202 -19.77 19.84 4.56
C LEU A 202 -18.56 20.02 5.48
N LYS A 203 -18.83 20.13 6.79
CA LYS A 203 -17.82 20.33 7.83
C LYS A 203 -17.86 19.22 8.88
N TRP A 204 -16.72 18.59 9.16
CA TRP A 204 -16.60 17.63 10.26
C TRP A 204 -15.24 17.65 10.93
N THR A 205 -15.18 17.08 12.13
CA THR A 205 -13.94 16.92 12.90
C THR A 205 -13.28 15.61 12.51
N PRO A 206 -11.97 15.53 12.21
CA PRO A 206 -11.28 14.26 12.05
C PRO A 206 -11.52 13.32 13.26
N ARG A 207 -11.75 12.02 13.02
CA ARG A 207 -12.14 11.08 14.10
C ARG A 207 -11.16 11.05 15.27
N GLY A 208 -9.86 11.15 15.01
CA GLY A 208 -8.83 11.15 16.06
C GLY A 208 -8.78 12.44 16.90
N GLN A 209 -9.48 13.50 16.49
CA GLN A 209 -9.56 14.80 17.18
C GLN A 209 -10.94 15.02 17.81
N LEU A 210 -11.91 14.14 17.55
CA LEU A 210 -13.25 14.25 18.10
C LEU A 210 -13.21 14.14 19.64
N GLY A 211 -13.67 15.18 20.33
CA GLY A 211 -13.64 15.26 21.80
C GLY A 211 -12.27 15.62 22.40
N ALA A 212 -11.25 15.93 21.59
CA ALA A 212 -9.99 16.45 22.09
C ALA A 212 -10.13 17.92 22.56
N PRO A 213 -9.44 18.34 23.64
CA PRO A 213 -9.37 19.74 24.02
C PRO A 213 -8.76 20.59 22.91
N ALA A 214 -9.24 21.83 22.73
CA ALA A 214 -8.64 22.74 21.76
C ALA A 214 -7.15 23.00 22.09
N PRO A 215 -6.27 23.08 21.07
CA PRO A 215 -4.85 23.35 21.29
C PRO A 215 -4.54 24.65 22.04
N SER A 216 -5.48 25.61 22.06
CA SER A 216 -5.32 26.94 22.66
C SER A 216 -5.60 27.01 24.16
N GLY A 217 -6.02 25.92 24.82
CA GLY A 217 -6.36 25.96 26.25
C GLY A 217 -7.67 26.68 26.55
N ASP A 218 -8.43 27.08 25.52
CA ASP A 218 -9.77 27.64 25.68
C ASP A 218 -10.76 26.51 26.02
N THR A 219 -11.31 26.55 27.22
CA THR A 219 -12.30 25.60 27.75
C THR A 219 -13.69 25.71 27.10
N GLU A 220 -13.87 26.57 26.09
CA GLU A 220 -15.15 26.84 25.42
C GLU A 220 -15.18 26.49 23.92
N ALA A 221 -14.14 25.84 23.37
CA ALA A 221 -14.18 25.38 21.98
C ALA A 221 -15.16 24.20 21.82
N PRO A 222 -16.00 24.19 20.77
CA PRO A 222 -17.15 23.29 20.68
C PRO A 222 -16.73 21.83 20.65
N SER A 223 -17.55 20.97 21.27
CA SER A 223 -17.56 19.54 21.02
C SER A 223 -17.57 19.31 19.51
N GLY A 224 -16.48 18.75 18.98
CA GLY A 224 -16.35 18.50 17.55
C GLY A 224 -17.56 17.73 17.00
N ILE A 225 -17.98 18.03 15.78
CA ILE A 225 -19.05 17.31 15.09
C ILE A 225 -18.48 16.10 14.34
N SER A 226 -19.08 14.92 14.52
CA SER A 226 -18.70 13.72 13.76
C SER A 226 -19.15 13.81 12.30
N ALA A 227 -18.57 13.02 11.39
CA ALA A 227 -19.03 12.99 10.00
C ALA A 227 -20.50 12.52 9.88
N PHE A 228 -20.94 11.58 10.73
CA PHE A 228 -22.33 11.12 10.77
C PHE A 228 -23.30 12.24 11.17
N GLU A 229 -22.97 13.00 12.20
CA GLU A 229 -23.78 14.15 12.62
C GLU A 229 -23.73 15.29 11.61
N ALA A 230 -22.59 15.50 10.94
CA ALA A 230 -22.47 16.51 9.90
C ALA A 230 -23.41 16.21 8.73
N LEU A 231 -23.48 14.95 8.27
CA LEU A 231 -24.42 14.53 7.24
C LEU A 231 -25.87 14.82 7.65
N ASP A 232 -26.27 14.48 8.88
CA ASP A 232 -27.65 14.66 9.34
C ASP A 232 -27.99 16.14 9.57
N LYS A 233 -27.14 16.85 10.30
CA LYS A 233 -27.40 18.24 10.72
C LYS A 233 -27.22 19.23 9.57
N GLN A 234 -26.27 19.01 8.66
CA GLN A 234 -25.92 19.98 7.61
C GLN A 234 -26.58 19.64 6.27
N LEU A 235 -26.65 18.36 5.89
CA LEU A 235 -27.18 17.95 4.58
C LEU A 235 -28.59 17.35 4.68
N GLY A 236 -28.99 16.89 5.87
CA GLY A 236 -30.22 16.14 6.04
C GLY A 236 -30.11 14.70 5.54
N LEU A 237 -28.90 14.13 5.55
CA LEU A 237 -28.61 12.77 5.12
C LEU A 237 -28.20 11.91 6.32
N LYS A 238 -28.48 10.61 6.27
CA LYS A 238 -28.04 9.66 7.31
C LYS A 238 -27.17 8.58 6.71
N ALA A 239 -26.09 8.23 7.39
CA ALA A 239 -25.26 7.09 7.05
C ALA A 239 -25.31 6.06 8.18
N GLU A 240 -25.66 4.82 7.86
CA GLU A 240 -25.77 3.73 8.82
C GLU A 240 -24.97 2.51 8.37
N ALA A 241 -24.24 1.87 9.28
CA ALA A 241 -23.58 0.60 8.97
C ALA A 241 -24.65 -0.50 8.78
N LYS A 242 -24.68 -1.13 7.61
CA LYS A 242 -25.55 -2.26 7.29
C LYS A 242 -24.74 -3.35 6.60
N SER A 243 -25.27 -4.56 6.62
CA SER A 243 -24.78 -5.62 5.77
C SER A 243 -25.58 -5.63 4.47
N GLN A 244 -24.92 -5.64 3.33
CA GLN A 244 -25.57 -5.75 2.02
C GLN A 244 -24.94 -6.87 1.19
N PRO A 245 -25.75 -7.65 0.45
CA PRO A 245 -25.25 -8.51 -0.60
C PRO A 245 -24.45 -7.67 -1.57
N THR A 246 -23.15 -7.95 -1.67
CA THR A 246 -22.29 -7.27 -2.63
C THR A 246 -21.51 -8.29 -3.45
N PRO A 247 -21.35 -8.06 -4.76
CA PRO A 247 -20.51 -8.91 -5.59
C PRO A 247 -19.07 -8.90 -5.09
N VAL A 248 -18.54 -10.10 -4.87
CA VAL A 248 -17.15 -10.33 -4.49
C VAL A 248 -16.52 -11.35 -5.42
N ILE A 249 -15.20 -11.27 -5.52
CA ILE A 249 -14.36 -12.30 -6.13
C ILE A 249 -13.90 -13.22 -5.01
N VAL A 250 -14.29 -14.49 -5.08
CA VAL A 250 -13.85 -15.53 -4.16
C VAL A 250 -12.64 -16.21 -4.76
N VAL A 251 -11.52 -16.22 -4.03
CA VAL A 251 -10.33 -17.00 -4.38
C VAL A 251 -10.52 -18.42 -3.87
N GLU A 252 -10.72 -19.36 -4.79
CA GLU A 252 -10.85 -20.79 -4.48
C GLU A 252 -9.49 -21.42 -4.21
N HIS A 253 -8.55 -21.20 -5.13
CA HIS A 253 -7.18 -21.63 -4.99
C HIS A 253 -6.24 -20.79 -5.83
N VAL A 254 -4.98 -20.77 -5.41
CA VAL A 254 -3.86 -20.17 -6.10
C VAL A 254 -2.59 -20.81 -5.57
N ASN A 255 -1.66 -21.14 -6.46
CA ASN A 255 -0.36 -21.67 -6.09
C ASN A 255 0.56 -20.54 -5.68
N GLN A 256 1.30 -20.73 -4.59
CA GLN A 256 2.28 -19.75 -4.11
C GLN A 256 3.48 -19.66 -5.05
N GLN A 257 3.99 -20.79 -5.50
CA GLN A 257 5.08 -20.86 -6.46
C GLN A 257 4.52 -20.77 -7.89
N PRO A 258 4.94 -19.78 -8.71
CA PRO A 258 4.59 -19.76 -10.11
C PRO A 258 5.25 -20.94 -10.85
N THR A 259 4.63 -21.41 -11.92
CA THR A 259 5.25 -22.37 -12.86
C THR A 259 6.51 -21.78 -13.50
N ASP A 260 7.39 -22.61 -14.10
CA ASP A 260 8.68 -22.16 -14.68
C ASP A 260 8.52 -21.24 -15.88
N ASN A 261 9.37 -20.20 -15.99
CA ASN A 261 9.34 -19.26 -17.12
C ASN A 261 9.73 -19.96 -18.43
N PRO A 262 9.11 -19.59 -19.57
CA PRO A 262 9.52 -20.14 -20.86
C PRO A 262 11.01 -19.87 -21.14
N PRO A 263 11.75 -20.80 -21.76
CA PRO A 263 13.14 -20.59 -22.13
C PRO A 263 13.34 -19.33 -22.98
N GLY A 264 14.36 -18.52 -22.64
CA GLY A 264 14.70 -17.30 -23.36
C GLY A 264 13.68 -16.16 -23.22
N VAL A 265 12.81 -16.18 -22.20
CA VAL A 265 11.79 -15.13 -22.03
C VAL A 265 12.41 -13.74 -21.87
N THR A 266 13.55 -13.63 -21.18
CA THR A 266 14.24 -12.36 -20.90
C THR A 266 14.71 -11.66 -22.17
N GLU A 267 15.16 -12.43 -23.17
CA GLU A 267 15.58 -11.92 -24.49
C GLU A 267 14.40 -11.35 -25.31
N LYS A 268 13.17 -11.78 -24.99
CA LYS A 268 11.95 -11.34 -25.67
C LYS A 268 11.29 -10.14 -25.01
N LEU A 269 11.72 -9.78 -23.79
CA LEU A 269 11.19 -8.63 -23.08
C LEU A 269 11.79 -7.33 -23.61
N PRO A 270 11.00 -6.24 -23.65
CA PRO A 270 11.57 -4.92 -23.92
C PRO A 270 12.64 -4.58 -22.88
N PRO A 271 13.76 -3.95 -23.27
CA PRO A 271 14.77 -3.52 -22.33
C PRO A 271 14.17 -2.51 -21.33
N PRO A 272 14.64 -2.50 -20.07
CA PRO A 272 14.25 -1.46 -19.12
C PRO A 272 14.71 -0.08 -19.63
N VAL A 273 13.92 0.96 -19.36
CA VAL A 273 14.36 2.33 -19.58
C VAL A 273 15.25 2.74 -18.40
N THR A 274 16.51 3.04 -18.68
CA THR A 274 17.52 3.32 -17.65
C THR A 274 18.13 4.71 -17.76
N GLU A 275 17.68 5.55 -18.68
CA GLU A 275 18.23 6.89 -18.88
C GLU A 275 17.13 7.94 -18.97
N PHE A 276 17.41 9.11 -18.40
CA PHE A 276 16.61 10.30 -18.65
C PHE A 276 16.86 10.78 -20.09
N GLU A 277 15.82 11.33 -20.74
CA GLU A 277 15.99 11.97 -22.05
C GLU A 277 16.98 13.14 -21.96
N VAL A 278 16.90 13.89 -20.86
CA VAL A 278 17.82 14.97 -20.49
C VAL A 278 17.89 14.99 -18.97
N ALA A 279 19.08 15.11 -18.40
CA ALA A 279 19.22 15.30 -16.96
C ALA A 279 20.37 16.25 -16.65
N GLU A 280 20.11 17.15 -15.71
CA GLU A 280 21.09 18.03 -15.10
C GLU A 280 21.15 17.70 -13.60
N ILE A 281 22.36 17.54 -13.07
CA ILE A 281 22.61 17.44 -11.63
C ILE A 281 23.68 18.45 -11.23
N ARG A 282 23.40 19.23 -10.18
CA ARG A 282 24.27 20.31 -9.72
C ARG A 282 24.20 20.47 -8.20
N PRO A 283 25.23 21.02 -7.54
CA PRO A 283 25.15 21.39 -6.14
C PRO A 283 23.98 22.35 -5.88
N SER A 284 23.23 22.10 -4.81
CA SER A 284 22.11 22.94 -4.39
C SER A 284 22.57 24.26 -3.82
N ARG A 285 21.70 25.28 -3.90
CA ARG A 285 21.94 26.55 -3.23
C ARG A 285 21.88 26.37 -1.70
N PRO A 286 22.74 27.05 -0.92
CA PRO A 286 22.67 27.00 0.54
C PRO A 286 21.29 27.40 1.07
N GLY A 287 20.74 26.61 1.99
CA GLY A 287 19.44 26.86 2.62
C GLY A 287 18.22 26.60 1.73
N ALA A 288 18.39 26.00 0.55
CA ALA A 288 17.27 25.54 -0.27
C ALA A 288 16.43 24.51 0.52
N ALA A 289 15.11 24.69 0.48
CA ALA A 289 14.20 23.72 1.07
C ALA A 289 14.14 22.48 0.19
N GLN A 290 14.25 21.31 0.82
CA GLN A 290 14.10 20.03 0.15
C GLN A 290 12.72 19.92 -0.49
N ASN A 291 12.68 19.57 -1.77
CA ASN A 291 11.43 19.44 -2.51
C ASN A 291 11.60 18.47 -3.68
N ALA A 292 10.67 17.53 -3.86
CA ALA A 292 10.62 16.67 -5.03
C ALA A 292 9.26 16.81 -5.72
N ASN A 293 9.27 17.06 -7.02
CA ASN A 293 8.06 17.06 -7.84
C ASN A 293 8.29 16.33 -9.16
N MET A 294 7.22 15.71 -9.66
CA MET A 294 7.17 15.11 -10.98
C MET A 294 5.92 15.64 -11.67
N ARG A 295 6.08 16.37 -12.78
CA ARG A 295 4.97 16.95 -13.53
C ARG A 295 5.18 16.71 -15.02
N ASN A 296 4.26 15.99 -15.66
CA ASN A 296 4.25 15.75 -17.10
C ASN A 296 5.59 15.28 -17.66
N GLY A 297 6.25 14.34 -16.97
CA GLY A 297 7.56 13.81 -17.40
C GLY A 297 8.77 14.61 -16.92
N ARG A 298 8.59 15.78 -16.30
CA ARG A 298 9.68 16.54 -15.70
C ARG A 298 9.82 16.23 -14.22
N LEU A 299 10.98 15.68 -13.85
CA LEU A 299 11.42 15.48 -12.47
C LEU A 299 12.20 16.72 -12.03
N GLU A 300 11.85 17.25 -10.86
CA GLU A 300 12.61 18.26 -10.15
C GLU A 300 12.78 17.80 -8.70
N ALA A 301 14.01 17.45 -8.33
CA ALA A 301 14.40 17.12 -6.96
C ALA A 301 15.40 18.18 -6.49
N ILE A 302 15.09 18.90 -5.43
CA ILE A 302 15.85 20.05 -4.95
C ILE A 302 16.35 19.74 -3.54
N ALA A 303 17.61 20.08 -3.30
CA ALA A 303 18.26 19.97 -2.00
C ALA A 303 18.13 18.58 -1.36
N PHE A 304 18.49 17.53 -2.11
CA PHE A 304 18.65 16.17 -1.58
C PHE A 304 20.12 15.88 -1.31
N SER A 305 20.45 15.29 -0.17
CA SER A 305 21.80 14.79 0.07
C SER A 305 22.14 13.66 -0.90
N MET A 306 23.42 13.44 -1.18
CA MET A 306 23.80 12.35 -2.07
C MET A 306 23.41 10.98 -1.52
N LYS A 307 23.48 10.81 -0.20
CA LYS A 307 23.03 9.58 0.46
C LYS A 307 21.53 9.35 0.27
N GLU A 308 20.70 10.39 0.39
CA GLU A 308 19.26 10.27 0.11
C GLU A 308 18.98 9.87 -1.34
N LEU A 309 19.72 10.43 -2.31
CA LEU A 309 19.61 10.06 -3.71
C LEU A 309 19.96 8.60 -3.95
N ILE A 310 21.05 8.10 -3.33
CA ILE A 310 21.45 6.68 -3.42
C ILE A 310 20.39 5.78 -2.77
N THR A 311 19.95 6.12 -1.55
CA THR A 311 18.88 5.40 -0.83
C THR A 311 17.61 5.28 -1.68
N LEU A 312 17.21 6.37 -2.35
CA LEU A 312 16.08 6.37 -3.27
C LEU A 312 16.34 5.49 -4.51
N ALA A 313 17.52 5.62 -5.12
CA ALA A 313 17.91 4.92 -6.34
C ALA A 313 17.95 3.39 -6.17
N TYR A 314 18.35 2.91 -4.99
CA TYR A 314 18.46 1.49 -4.65
C TYR A 314 17.26 0.93 -3.87
N ASP A 315 16.32 1.78 -3.45
CA ASP A 315 15.11 1.41 -2.70
C ASP A 315 15.43 0.67 -1.39
N VAL A 316 16.32 1.25 -0.60
CA VAL A 316 16.74 0.72 0.70
C VAL A 316 16.47 1.73 1.82
N ASP A 317 16.56 1.32 3.08
CA ASP A 317 16.54 2.25 4.22
C ASP A 317 17.91 2.97 4.28
N ASP A 318 17.95 4.22 4.76
CA ASP A 318 19.18 5.02 4.85
C ASP A 318 20.30 4.30 5.64
N THR A 319 19.90 3.50 6.62
CA THR A 319 20.83 2.68 7.43
C THR A 319 21.45 1.51 6.67
N MET A 320 20.94 1.19 5.49
CA MET A 320 21.41 0.10 4.61
C MET A 320 22.31 0.60 3.47
N VAL A 321 22.63 1.90 3.44
CA VAL A 321 23.68 2.45 2.59
C VAL A 321 24.91 2.67 3.47
N THR A 322 26.00 1.98 3.13
CA THR A 322 27.25 2.00 3.91
C THR A 322 28.44 2.33 3.00
N GLY A 323 29.60 2.61 3.61
CA GLY A 323 30.77 3.09 2.87
C GLY A 323 30.64 4.56 2.47
N GLY A 324 31.52 4.99 1.55
CA GLY A 324 31.56 6.36 1.07
C GLY A 324 32.10 7.39 2.08
N GLU A 325 32.25 8.64 1.61
CA GLU A 325 32.79 9.75 2.38
C GLU A 325 31.70 10.56 3.08
N LYS A 326 32.05 11.29 4.15
CA LYS A 326 31.09 12.07 4.97
C LYS A 326 30.31 13.15 4.20
N TRP A 327 30.81 13.58 3.04
CA TRP A 327 30.12 14.59 2.24
C TRP A 327 28.78 14.08 1.69
N LEU A 328 28.60 12.76 1.60
CA LEU A 328 27.36 12.15 1.13
C LEU A 328 26.15 12.54 1.97
N ASP A 329 26.34 12.77 3.27
CA ASP A 329 25.30 13.20 4.20
C ASP A 329 25.09 14.72 4.21
N SER A 330 26.09 15.52 3.79
CA SER A 330 26.08 16.98 3.97
C SER A 330 25.91 17.78 2.69
N ASP A 331 26.42 17.29 1.56
CA ASP A 331 26.36 17.99 0.29
C ASP A 331 25.02 17.68 -0.37
N HIS A 332 24.32 18.73 -0.78
CA HIS A 332 22.98 18.63 -1.34
C HIS A 332 23.02 18.95 -2.83
N PHE A 333 22.19 18.25 -3.61
CA PHE A 333 22.14 18.35 -5.06
C PHE A 333 20.71 18.60 -5.55
N ASP A 334 20.63 19.40 -6.61
CA ASP A 334 19.43 19.58 -7.41
C ASP A 334 19.52 18.68 -8.65
N ILE A 335 18.45 17.96 -8.94
CA ILE A 335 18.24 17.20 -10.17
C ILE A 335 17.07 17.83 -10.92
N VAL A 336 17.32 18.21 -12.16
CA VAL A 336 16.26 18.54 -13.12
C VAL A 336 16.38 17.58 -14.29
N ALA A 337 15.40 16.71 -14.46
CA ALA A 337 15.45 15.66 -15.46
C ALA A 337 14.12 15.51 -16.22
N LYS A 338 14.22 15.00 -17.45
CA LYS A 338 13.10 14.68 -18.32
C LYS A 338 13.03 13.17 -18.53
N ALA A 339 11.88 12.59 -18.22
CA ALA A 339 11.51 11.22 -18.50
C ALA A 339 10.17 11.19 -19.26
N ALA A 340 9.76 10.01 -19.69
CA ALA A 340 8.41 9.81 -20.21
C ALA A 340 7.36 10.28 -19.15
N PRO A 341 6.28 10.96 -19.54
CA PRO A 341 5.19 11.31 -18.61
C PRO A 341 4.59 10.09 -17.90
N SER A 342 4.69 8.93 -18.54
CA SER A 342 4.28 7.64 -18.02
C SER A 342 5.43 6.84 -17.37
N ALA A 343 6.54 7.45 -17.00
CA ALA A 343 7.61 6.73 -16.28
C ALA A 343 7.08 6.24 -14.92
N SER A 344 7.39 4.99 -14.59
CA SER A 344 7.16 4.40 -13.27
C SER A 344 8.25 4.85 -12.29
N PHE A 345 7.96 4.74 -10.98
CA PHE A 345 8.98 4.98 -9.95
C PHE A 345 10.18 4.05 -10.10
N GLU A 346 9.98 2.80 -10.53
CA GLU A 346 11.08 1.86 -10.75
C GLU A 346 11.98 2.30 -11.92
N GLU A 347 11.40 2.76 -13.02
CA GLU A 347 12.15 3.35 -14.14
C GLU A 347 12.90 4.60 -13.66
N LEU A 348 12.26 5.50 -12.91
CA LEU A 348 12.91 6.70 -12.37
C LEU A 348 14.09 6.34 -11.45
N ARG A 349 13.98 5.28 -10.64
CA ARG A 349 15.08 4.77 -9.82
C ARG A 349 16.21 4.17 -10.67
N ALA A 350 15.87 3.46 -11.75
CA ALA A 350 16.86 2.98 -12.70
C ALA A 350 17.60 4.14 -13.39
N MET A 351 16.86 5.14 -13.88
CA MET A 351 17.41 6.37 -14.45
C MET A 351 18.31 7.13 -13.47
N LEU A 352 17.90 7.21 -12.21
CA LEU A 352 18.70 7.84 -11.16
C LEU A 352 20.00 7.06 -10.89
N ARG A 353 19.95 5.72 -10.80
CA ARG A 353 21.17 4.90 -10.66
C ARG A 353 22.16 5.18 -11.78
N THR A 354 21.70 5.12 -13.04
CA THR A 354 22.54 5.40 -14.19
C THR A 354 23.06 6.84 -14.21
N LEU A 355 22.25 7.82 -13.82
CA LEU A 355 22.69 9.21 -13.69
C LEU A 355 23.83 9.35 -12.67
N LEU A 356 23.72 8.71 -11.50
CA LEU A 356 24.75 8.74 -10.45
C LEU A 356 26.02 8.00 -10.87
N GLU A 357 25.89 6.85 -11.53
CA GLU A 357 27.02 6.11 -12.13
C GLU A 357 27.76 6.96 -13.16
N GLN A 358 27.03 7.63 -14.07
CA GLN A 358 27.63 8.41 -15.14
C GLN A 358 28.29 9.69 -14.62
N ARG A 359 27.59 10.44 -13.75
CA ARG A 359 28.02 11.79 -13.32
C ARG A 359 28.98 11.76 -12.15
N PHE A 360 28.82 10.83 -11.21
CA PHE A 360 29.64 10.75 -10.00
C PHE A 360 30.51 9.50 -9.95
N LYS A 361 30.56 8.70 -11.04
CA LYS A 361 31.33 7.44 -11.09
C LYS A 361 30.97 6.51 -9.94
N LEU A 362 29.69 6.50 -9.54
CA LEU A 362 29.20 5.67 -8.46
C LEU A 362 29.47 4.20 -8.78
N VAL A 363 30.19 3.53 -7.89
CA VAL A 363 30.40 2.08 -7.89
C VAL A 363 29.90 1.54 -6.56
N VAL A 364 29.04 0.52 -6.64
CA VAL A 364 28.50 -0.15 -5.46
C VAL A 364 28.53 -1.66 -5.62
N HIS A 365 28.52 -2.37 -4.50
CA HIS A 365 28.18 -3.78 -4.43
C HIS A 365 27.18 -4.05 -3.30
N LYS A 366 26.63 -5.27 -3.29
CA LYS A 366 25.76 -5.75 -2.22
C LYS A 366 26.52 -6.77 -1.38
N GLU A 367 26.40 -6.63 -0.06
CA GLU A 367 26.99 -7.53 0.91
C GLU A 367 26.07 -7.65 2.12
N ASP A 368 26.07 -8.79 2.80
CA ASP A 368 25.40 -8.93 4.09
C ASP A 368 26.27 -8.29 5.19
N GLN A 369 25.79 -7.20 5.79
CA GLN A 369 26.47 -6.54 6.90
C GLN A 369 25.65 -6.53 8.18
N PRO A 370 26.30 -6.59 9.36
CA PRO A 370 25.61 -6.56 10.64
C PRO A 370 25.06 -5.16 10.95
N VAL A 371 23.79 -4.96 10.62
CA VAL A 371 23.06 -3.69 10.81
C VAL A 371 22.11 -3.75 12.02
N PRO A 372 21.77 -2.61 12.65
CA PRO A 372 20.79 -2.57 13.74
C PRO A 372 19.39 -2.98 13.26
N VAL A 373 18.82 -3.98 13.93
CA VAL A 373 17.44 -4.45 13.72
C VAL A 373 16.75 -4.66 15.06
N TYR A 374 15.42 -4.77 15.04
CA TYR A 374 14.66 -5.38 16.11
C TYR A 374 14.39 -6.85 15.80
N ALA A 375 14.97 -7.76 16.56
CA ALA A 375 14.75 -9.18 16.37
C ALA A 375 13.56 -9.67 17.21
N LEU A 376 12.63 -10.36 16.57
CA LEU A 376 11.64 -11.22 17.21
C LEU A 376 12.25 -12.60 17.45
N THR A 377 12.33 -13.02 18.71
CA THR A 377 12.91 -14.31 19.11
C THR A 377 11.96 -15.05 20.05
N LEU A 378 12.01 -16.37 20.04
CA LEU A 378 11.31 -17.18 21.04
C LEU A 378 12.27 -17.45 22.21
N PRO A 379 12.02 -16.95 23.44
CA PRO A 379 12.92 -17.21 24.56
C PRO A 379 13.02 -18.69 24.90
N ASN A 380 14.24 -19.17 25.19
CA ASN A 380 14.50 -20.55 25.60
C ASN A 380 13.56 -20.98 26.73
N LYS A 381 12.94 -22.16 26.60
CA LYS A 381 12.01 -22.77 27.57
C LYS A 381 10.65 -22.04 27.75
N LYS A 382 10.34 -21.02 26.95
CA LYS A 382 8.98 -20.47 26.87
C LYS A 382 8.28 -21.02 25.63
N SER A 383 7.05 -21.49 25.80
CA SER A 383 6.14 -21.69 24.67
C SER A 383 5.57 -20.34 24.25
N PRO A 384 5.36 -20.09 22.95
CA PRO A 384 4.68 -18.88 22.50
C PRO A 384 3.25 -18.88 23.03
N LYS A 385 2.74 -17.69 23.38
CA LYS A 385 1.33 -17.47 23.75
C LYS A 385 0.54 -17.10 22.50
N LEU A 386 0.58 -18.01 21.53
CA LEU A 386 -0.04 -17.86 20.22
C LEU A 386 -1.00 -19.02 20.00
N LYS A 387 -2.13 -18.77 19.37
CA LYS A 387 -3.06 -19.82 18.97
C LYS A 387 -2.77 -20.21 17.53
N GLU A 388 -2.25 -21.41 17.31
CA GLU A 388 -1.96 -21.91 15.96
C GLU A 388 -3.25 -22.13 15.14
N THR A 389 -3.12 -21.97 13.83
CA THR A 389 -4.18 -22.10 12.83
C THR A 389 -3.68 -22.98 11.68
N ASP A 390 -4.58 -23.44 10.81
CA ASP A 390 -4.22 -24.31 9.69
C ASP A 390 -3.54 -23.60 8.51
N GLY A 391 -3.37 -22.26 8.55
CA GLY A 391 -2.75 -21.51 7.47
C GLY A 391 -3.63 -21.31 6.23
N SER A 392 -4.83 -21.89 6.18
CA SER A 392 -5.61 -22.01 4.94
C SER A 392 -6.42 -20.76 4.59
N ALA A 393 -6.84 -19.98 5.58
CA ALA A 393 -7.62 -18.76 5.40
C ALA A 393 -6.74 -17.55 5.04
N ARG A 394 -7.35 -16.43 4.68
CA ARG A 394 -6.60 -15.19 4.43
C ARG A 394 -6.02 -14.63 5.74
N ALA A 395 -4.74 -14.25 5.74
CA ALA A 395 -4.13 -13.57 6.87
C ALA A 395 -4.72 -12.17 7.01
N GLY A 396 -4.96 -11.70 8.24
CA GLY A 396 -5.54 -10.39 8.44
C GLY A 396 -5.14 -9.81 9.78
N CYS A 397 -4.55 -8.61 9.76
CA CYS A 397 -4.29 -7.85 10.97
C CYS A 397 -5.01 -6.51 10.95
N LYS A 398 -5.70 -6.19 12.05
CA LYS A 398 -6.45 -4.93 12.20
C LYS A 398 -5.91 -4.16 13.40
N LEU A 399 -5.61 -2.88 13.17
CA LEU A 399 -5.26 -1.95 14.23
C LEU A 399 -6.55 -1.32 14.80
N GLY A 400 -6.86 -1.65 16.05
CA GLY A 400 -7.85 -0.94 16.85
C GLY A 400 -7.18 0.10 17.74
N VAL A 401 -7.88 1.20 18.01
CA VAL A 401 -7.49 2.18 19.02
C VAL A 401 -8.65 2.32 19.98
N ASP A 402 -8.44 1.97 21.25
CA ASP A 402 -9.46 2.06 22.29
C ASP A 402 -8.85 2.65 23.56
N ASN A 403 -9.49 3.68 24.13
CA ASN A 403 -8.98 4.49 25.23
C ASN A 403 -7.53 4.98 25.06
N GLY A 404 -7.04 5.06 23.82
CA GLY A 404 -5.67 5.44 23.46
C GLY A 404 -4.61 4.35 23.56
N LEU A 405 -5.02 3.11 23.85
CA LEU A 405 -4.23 1.91 23.63
C LEU A 405 -4.33 1.51 22.16
N ARG A 406 -3.22 1.10 21.56
CA ARG A 406 -3.22 0.44 20.24
C ARG A 406 -3.32 -1.05 20.47
N THR A 407 -4.29 -1.70 19.83
CA THR A 407 -4.44 -3.16 19.81
C THR A 407 -4.33 -3.63 18.37
N TYR A 408 -3.35 -4.48 18.09
CA TYR A 408 -3.18 -5.10 16.78
C TYR A 408 -3.62 -6.55 16.86
N THR A 409 -4.77 -6.84 16.26
CA THR A 409 -5.39 -8.17 16.25
C THR A 409 -5.11 -8.84 14.91
N CYS A 410 -4.39 -9.95 14.94
CA CYS A 410 -4.00 -10.74 13.79
C CYS A 410 -4.71 -12.10 13.79
N GLN A 411 -5.11 -12.55 12.60
CA GLN A 411 -5.74 -13.83 12.35
C GLN A 411 -5.01 -14.53 11.22
N ASN A 412 -4.75 -15.82 11.41
CA ASN A 412 -4.02 -16.66 10.46
C ASN A 412 -2.72 -16.03 9.92
N THR A 413 -1.96 -15.37 10.81
CA THR A 413 -0.77 -14.59 10.46
C THR A 413 0.50 -15.29 10.92
N THR A 414 1.52 -15.40 10.06
CA THR A 414 2.85 -15.90 10.45
C THR A 414 3.66 -14.83 11.17
N ILE A 415 4.69 -15.21 11.93
CA ILE A 415 5.53 -14.22 12.63
C ILE A 415 6.36 -13.37 11.67
N ALA A 416 6.77 -13.92 10.52
CA ALA A 416 7.40 -13.15 9.45
C ALA A 416 6.48 -12.03 8.93
N GLN A 417 5.20 -12.35 8.66
CA GLN A 417 4.21 -11.35 8.23
C GLN A 417 3.96 -10.28 9.30
N PHE A 418 3.98 -10.68 10.58
CA PHE A 418 3.89 -9.74 11.69
C PHE A 418 5.11 -8.81 11.77
N ALA A 419 6.33 -9.34 11.58
CA ALA A 419 7.57 -8.58 11.59
C ALA A 419 7.56 -7.48 10.50
N GLU A 420 7.10 -7.79 9.29
CA GLU A 420 7.00 -6.81 8.19
C GLU A 420 6.07 -5.64 8.51
N LYS A 421 4.93 -5.92 9.16
CA LYS A 421 3.86 -4.93 9.36
C LYS A 421 3.96 -4.16 10.67
N ILE A 422 4.54 -4.75 11.72
CA ILE A 422 4.54 -4.16 13.07
C ILE A 422 5.26 -2.82 13.13
N ARG A 423 6.30 -2.61 12.30
CA ARG A 423 7.01 -1.32 12.20
C ARG A 423 6.06 -0.19 11.78
N GLN A 424 5.15 -0.44 10.82
CA GLN A 424 4.22 0.58 10.33
C GLN A 424 3.22 1.01 11.41
N VAL A 425 2.75 0.07 12.24
CA VAL A 425 1.75 0.36 13.27
C VAL A 425 2.37 0.76 14.61
N ALA A 426 3.63 0.43 14.88
CA ALA A 426 4.37 0.75 16.09
C ALA A 426 5.61 1.65 15.84
N GLY A 427 5.62 2.43 14.75
CA GLY A 427 6.78 3.22 14.31
C GLY A 427 7.30 4.27 15.30
N GLY A 428 6.51 4.65 16.30
CA GLY A 428 7.01 5.47 17.41
C GLY A 428 8.09 4.78 18.24
N TYR A 429 8.04 3.45 18.35
CA TYR A 429 9.04 2.63 19.05
C TYR A 429 10.05 1.98 18.12
N LEU A 430 9.64 1.64 16.90
CA LEU A 430 10.40 0.80 15.98
C LEU A 430 10.92 1.64 14.81
N ASN A 431 12.12 2.20 14.96
CA ASN A 431 12.79 2.99 13.93
C ASN A 431 13.63 2.14 12.95
N HIS A 432 14.06 0.95 13.35
CA HIS A 432 14.82 -0.01 12.53
C HIS A 432 13.92 -1.15 11.99
N PRO A 433 14.39 -1.91 10.97
CA PRO A 433 13.71 -3.09 10.49
C PRO A 433 13.46 -4.12 11.59
N VAL A 434 12.37 -4.88 11.46
CA VAL A 434 12.03 -5.97 12.38
C VAL A 434 12.24 -7.29 11.66
N VAL A 435 12.96 -8.23 12.29
CA VAL A 435 13.30 -9.53 11.68
C VAL A 435 12.75 -10.66 12.53
N ASP A 436 12.10 -11.63 11.89
CA ASP A 436 11.66 -12.87 12.52
C ASP A 436 12.82 -13.87 12.66
N LEU A 437 13.26 -14.09 13.90
CA LEU A 437 14.24 -15.10 14.29
C LEU A 437 13.64 -16.11 15.28
N THR A 438 12.31 -16.26 15.28
CA THR A 438 11.61 -17.17 16.18
C THR A 438 11.71 -18.63 15.75
N GLY A 439 11.88 -18.89 14.45
CA GLY A 439 11.81 -20.22 13.84
C GLY A 439 10.38 -20.78 13.74
N LEU A 440 9.36 -19.99 14.09
CA LEU A 440 7.95 -20.39 14.03
C LEU A 440 7.45 -20.31 12.59
N LYS A 441 7.13 -21.47 12.00
CA LYS A 441 6.63 -21.57 10.61
C LYS A 441 5.11 -21.61 10.49
N GLY A 442 4.41 -21.76 11.62
CA GLY A 442 2.95 -21.80 11.66
C GLY A 442 2.32 -20.43 11.40
N ALA A 443 1.01 -20.43 11.23
CA ALA A 443 0.19 -19.24 11.22
C ALA A 443 -0.64 -19.18 12.49
N TYR A 444 -0.88 -17.97 13.02
CA TYR A 444 -1.41 -17.79 14.36
C TYR A 444 -2.52 -16.74 14.43
N ASP A 445 -3.46 -16.96 15.33
CA ASP A 445 -4.37 -15.94 15.87
C ASP A 445 -3.74 -15.35 17.14
N PHE A 446 -3.64 -14.02 17.20
CA PHE A 446 -3.17 -13.32 18.38
C PHE A 446 -3.59 -11.85 18.38
N ALA A 447 -3.53 -11.23 19.55
CA ALA A 447 -3.66 -9.79 19.69
C ALA A 447 -2.52 -9.26 20.57
N VAL A 448 -1.99 -8.10 20.22
CA VAL A 448 -0.98 -7.40 21.02
C VAL A 448 -1.41 -5.96 21.23
N SER A 449 -1.43 -5.52 22.49
CA SER A 449 -1.86 -4.19 22.89
C SER A 449 -0.76 -3.40 23.59
N TRP A 450 -0.51 -2.17 23.15
CA TRP A 450 0.54 -1.30 23.70
C TRP A 450 0.13 0.18 23.72
N THR A 451 0.78 0.95 24.59
CA THR A 451 0.58 2.40 24.68
C THR A 451 1.49 3.12 23.69
N PRO A 452 1.01 4.10 22.91
CA PRO A 452 1.86 4.90 22.01
C PRO A 452 2.84 5.83 22.75
N VAL A 453 4.01 6.09 22.13
CA VAL A 453 5.12 6.89 22.70
C VAL A 453 4.71 8.28 23.23
N GLY A 454 3.81 8.97 22.53
CA GLY A 454 3.33 10.31 22.95
C GLY A 454 2.53 10.31 24.26
N ARG A 455 1.96 9.17 24.67
CA ARG A 455 1.25 9.02 25.95
C ARG A 455 2.12 8.45 27.06
N THR A 456 3.15 7.67 26.74
CA THR A 456 4.12 7.24 27.75
C THR A 456 5.01 8.40 28.21
N LEU A 457 5.32 9.34 27.31
CA LEU A 457 6.13 10.54 27.62
C LEU A 457 5.34 11.70 28.23
N GLY A 458 4.00 11.71 28.11
CA GLY A 458 3.14 12.73 28.75
C GLY A 458 3.15 12.72 30.30
N ALA A 459 3.83 11.75 30.91
CA ALA A 459 4.02 11.62 32.36
C ALA A 459 5.46 11.94 32.82
N VAL A 460 6.39 12.24 31.90
CA VAL A 460 7.74 12.71 32.25
C VAL A 460 7.88 14.12 31.69
N GLY A 461 7.81 15.10 32.59
CA GLY A 461 7.55 16.51 32.29
C GLY A 461 8.35 17.11 31.14
N ARG A 462 7.67 18.04 30.43
CA ARG A 462 8.33 19.16 29.75
C ARG A 462 9.20 19.89 30.77
N ALA A 463 10.49 19.56 30.81
CA ALA A 463 11.52 20.42 31.39
C ALA A 463 12.20 21.14 30.23
N GLY A 464 11.57 22.24 29.82
CA GLY A 464 12.06 23.19 28.84
C GLY A 464 11.63 24.58 29.28
N ASP A 465 12.47 25.16 30.12
CA ASP A 465 12.61 26.56 30.51
C ASP A 465 11.89 27.15 31.75
N THR A 466 12.60 28.12 32.31
CA THR A 466 12.69 28.56 33.71
C THR A 466 11.50 29.34 34.31
N SER A 467 11.42 29.24 35.66
CA SER A 467 10.93 30.22 36.66
C SER A 467 9.54 30.02 37.33
N GLN A 468 9.63 29.66 38.63
CA GLN A 468 8.75 30.03 39.77
C GLN A 468 7.44 29.25 40.06
N PRO A 469 6.92 29.27 41.32
CA PRO A 469 6.92 28.07 42.16
C PRO A 469 5.53 27.55 42.58
N SER A 470 5.58 26.29 43.02
CA SER A 470 4.63 25.44 43.76
C SER A 470 3.36 26.07 44.35
N GLY A 471 2.21 25.45 44.04
CA GLY A 471 1.03 25.56 44.90
C GLY A 471 -0.30 25.17 44.25
N ALA A 472 -0.53 23.88 43.97
CA ALA A 472 -1.83 23.18 44.06
C ALA A 472 -1.70 21.80 43.43
N VAL A 473 -2.17 20.77 44.13
CA VAL A 473 -2.31 19.41 43.61
C VAL A 473 -3.72 19.29 43.02
N PRO A 474 -3.91 19.10 41.70
CA PRO A 474 -5.15 18.52 41.19
C PRO A 474 -5.08 17.01 41.34
N ALA A 475 -6.22 16.44 41.71
CA ALA A 475 -6.42 15.05 42.07
C ALA A 475 -5.82 14.03 41.09
N ALA A 476 -5.39 12.90 41.66
CA ALA A 476 -4.79 11.76 40.98
C ALA A 476 -5.54 11.36 39.71
N VAL A 477 -4.90 11.59 38.56
CA VAL A 477 -5.11 10.76 37.37
C VAL A 477 -4.37 9.46 37.64
N GLU A 478 -5.05 8.33 37.52
CA GLU A 478 -4.44 7.01 37.69
C GLU A 478 -3.13 6.88 36.90
N PRO A 479 -2.09 6.24 37.45
CA PRO A 479 -0.85 6.05 36.72
C PRO A 479 -1.12 5.16 35.51
N ASN A 480 -0.97 5.71 34.30
CA ASN A 480 -1.03 4.95 33.06
C ASN A 480 0.13 3.93 33.01
N THR A 481 -0.10 2.74 33.57
CA THR A 481 0.79 1.56 33.60
C THR A 481 0.78 0.81 32.27
N GLY A 482 0.70 1.55 31.15
CA GLY A 482 0.55 0.98 29.84
C GLY A 482 1.84 0.33 29.33
N LEU A 483 1.74 -0.87 28.77
CA LEU A 483 2.89 -1.63 28.23
C LEU A 483 3.47 -0.93 26.99
N THR A 484 4.79 -0.84 26.91
CA THR A 484 5.47 -0.56 25.65
C THR A 484 5.30 -1.73 24.67
N ILE A 485 5.56 -1.52 23.37
CA ILE A 485 5.47 -2.62 22.40
C ILE A 485 6.42 -3.79 22.74
N PHE A 486 7.61 -3.50 23.28
CA PHE A 486 8.58 -4.52 23.69
C PHE A 486 8.05 -5.39 24.83
N GLU A 487 7.45 -4.76 25.84
CA GLU A 487 6.84 -5.48 26.96
C GLU A 487 5.55 -6.20 26.57
N ALA A 488 4.76 -5.60 25.66
CA ALA A 488 3.53 -6.20 25.16
C ALA A 488 3.83 -7.51 24.41
N VAL A 489 4.83 -7.51 23.54
CA VAL A 489 5.25 -8.71 22.80
C VAL A 489 5.74 -9.82 23.76
N ASP A 490 6.53 -9.50 24.79
CA ASP A 490 6.96 -10.50 25.80
C ASP A 490 5.82 -11.00 26.69
N LYS A 491 5.05 -10.09 27.27
CA LYS A 491 4.02 -10.47 28.26
C LYS A 491 2.81 -11.14 27.60
N GLN A 492 2.40 -10.67 26.42
CA GLN A 492 1.16 -11.11 25.76
C GLN A 492 1.39 -12.21 24.74
N LEU A 493 2.46 -12.15 23.93
CA LEU A 493 2.75 -13.15 22.90
C LEU A 493 3.79 -14.20 23.34
N GLY A 494 4.51 -13.96 24.44
CA GLY A 494 5.59 -14.84 24.87
C GLY A 494 6.83 -14.81 23.97
N LEU A 495 6.88 -13.84 23.04
CA LEU A 495 8.03 -13.60 22.15
C LEU A 495 8.86 -12.45 22.69
N LYS A 496 10.14 -12.38 22.34
CA LYS A 496 10.99 -11.25 22.71
C LYS A 496 11.27 -10.39 21.49
N LEU A 497 10.97 -9.09 21.58
CA LEU A 497 11.38 -8.08 20.62
C LEU A 497 12.55 -7.29 21.23
N ALA A 498 13.73 -7.31 20.60
CA ALA A 498 14.90 -6.64 21.13
C ALA A 498 15.82 -6.11 20.02
N ALA A 499 16.45 -4.96 20.27
CA ALA A 499 17.45 -4.41 19.37
C ALA A 499 18.71 -5.29 19.37
N GLN A 500 19.21 -5.65 18.19
CA GLN A 500 20.48 -6.34 18.02
C GLN A 500 21.05 -6.07 16.62
N LYS A 501 22.31 -6.46 16.39
CA LYS A 501 22.84 -6.50 15.02
C LYS A 501 22.46 -7.80 14.33
N HIS A 502 22.03 -7.73 13.08
CA HIS A 502 21.74 -8.89 12.25
C HIS A 502 22.25 -8.67 10.83
N PRO A 503 22.86 -9.66 10.17
CA PRO A 503 23.23 -9.55 8.76
C PRO A 503 22.00 -9.32 7.90
N LEU A 504 21.99 -8.19 7.18
CA LEU A 504 21.04 -7.90 6.11
C LEU A 504 21.82 -7.40 4.88
N PRO A 505 21.28 -7.59 3.66
CA PRO A 505 21.92 -7.09 2.46
C PRO A 505 21.93 -5.56 2.46
N VAL A 506 23.12 -4.97 2.44
CA VAL A 506 23.34 -3.52 2.34
C VAL A 506 23.88 -3.16 0.96
N VAL A 507 23.73 -1.88 0.59
CA VAL A 507 24.43 -1.29 -0.55
C VAL A 507 25.70 -0.63 -0.03
N VAL A 508 26.85 -1.15 -0.44
CA VAL A 508 28.17 -0.62 -0.06
C VAL A 508 28.67 0.28 -1.18
N ILE A 509 29.00 1.53 -0.86
CA ILE A 509 29.62 2.47 -1.78
C ILE A 509 31.12 2.22 -1.82
N ASP A 510 31.60 1.67 -2.93
CA ASP A 510 33.01 1.39 -3.16
C ASP A 510 33.75 2.66 -3.60
N HIS A 511 33.10 3.45 -4.47
CA HIS A 511 33.68 4.66 -5.01
C HIS A 511 32.60 5.63 -5.47
N MET A 512 32.85 6.92 -5.26
CA MET A 512 32.05 8.01 -5.80
C MET A 512 32.89 9.29 -5.80
N ASP A 513 32.96 9.94 -6.96
CA ASP A 513 33.55 11.27 -7.07
C ASP A 513 32.66 12.29 -6.36
N ARG A 514 33.25 13.27 -5.67
CA ARG A 514 32.47 14.34 -5.00
C ARG A 514 31.89 15.36 -5.97
N THR A 515 32.60 15.61 -7.07
CA THR A 515 32.21 16.60 -8.08
C THR A 515 31.67 15.88 -9.30
N PRO A 516 30.47 16.21 -9.79
CA PRO A 516 29.93 15.57 -10.98
C PRO A 516 30.75 15.93 -12.22
N THR A 517 30.82 15.02 -13.19
CA THR A 517 31.25 15.36 -14.55
C THR A 517 30.29 16.38 -15.15
N GLU A 518 30.75 17.18 -16.12
CA GLU A 518 29.90 18.14 -16.84
C GLU A 518 28.64 17.47 -17.42
N ASN A 519 27.54 18.23 -17.47
CA ASN A 519 26.21 17.78 -17.91
C ASN A 519 26.15 17.46 -19.41
#